data_AF-A0A355T8T1-F1
#
_entry.id   AF-A0A355T8T1-F1
#
_cell.length_a   1.000
_cell.length_b   1.000
_cell.length_c   1.000
_cell.angle_alpha   90.00
_cell.angle_beta   90.00
_cell.angle_gamma   90.00
#
_symmetry.space_group_name_H-M   'P 1'
#
loop_
_entity.id
_entity.type
_entity.pdbx_description
1 polymer ?
#
loop_
_entity_poly.entity_id
_entity_poly.type
_entity_poly.pdbx_seq_one_letter_code
_entity_poly.pdbx_strand_id
1 'polypeptide(L)' 'RWTLREVRAHGVFEWQAECADDWRIRPDDWPGTRYEAKAGREGRVPVYLTFRRKNRGPSPQ' A
#
# COMPACT_ATOMS: atom_id res chain seq x y z
N ARG A 1 -0.06 9.19 -9.32
CA ARG A 1 -0.57 7.85 -8.92
C ARG A 1 -0.07 6.77 -9.89
N TRP A 2 1.26 6.57 -9.97
CA TRP A 2 1.87 5.60 -10.89
C TRP A 2 1.95 4.21 -10.24
N THR A 3 2.45 4.12 -9.01
CA THR A 3 2.65 2.87 -8.27
C THR A 3 1.40 1.98 -8.21
N LEU A 4 0.23 2.54 -7.86
CA LEU A 4 -1.01 1.76 -7.78
C LEU A 4 -1.43 1.16 -9.14
N ARG A 5 -1.20 1.90 -10.23
CA ARG A 5 -1.52 1.46 -11.59
C ARG A 5 -0.63 0.30 -12.01
N GLU A 6 0.67 0.41 -11.75
CA GLU A 6 1.65 -0.65 -12.06
C GLU A 6 1.39 -1.93 -11.23
N VAL A 7 1.13 -1.79 -9.93
CA VAL A 7 0.85 -2.94 -9.06
C VAL A 7 -0.42 -3.68 -9.49
N ARG A 8 -1.46 -2.95 -9.92
CA ARG A 8 -2.67 -3.57 -10.48
C ARG A 8 -2.42 -4.25 -11.83
N ALA A 9 -1.58 -3.68 -12.69
CA ALA A 9 -1.20 -4.29 -13.97
C ALA A 9 -0.43 -5.61 -13.79
N HIS A 10 0.34 -5.73 -12.69
CA HIS A 10 1.13 -6.92 -12.39
C HIS A 10 0.29 -8.18 -12.09
N GLY A 11 -0.99 -8.04 -11.74
CA GLY A 11 -1.95 -9.13 -11.58
C GLY A 11 -1.76 -10.08 -10.37
N VAL A 12 -0.58 -10.09 -9.75
CA VAL A 12 -0.24 -10.97 -8.61
C VAL A 12 -0.48 -10.33 -7.24
N PHE A 13 -0.93 -9.07 -7.20
CA PHE A 13 -1.22 -8.34 -5.98
C PHE A 13 -2.68 -7.92 -5.94
N GLU A 14 -3.29 -8.06 -4.78
CA GLU A 14 -4.64 -7.60 -4.48
C GLU A 14 -4.58 -6.37 -3.60
N TRP A 15 -5.22 -5.30 -4.05
CA TRP A 15 -5.40 -4.09 -3.27
C TRP A 15 -6.37 -4.35 -2.12
N GLN A 16 -6.00 -3.96 -0.90
CA GLN A 16 -6.79 -4.27 0.30
C GLN A 16 -7.60 -3.11 0.86
N ALA A 17 -7.41 -1.86 0.40
CA ALA A 17 -8.21 -0.76 0.96
C ALA A 17 -9.65 -0.80 0.43
N GLU A 18 -10.59 -0.82 1.37
CA GLU A 18 -12.03 -0.74 1.14
C GLU A 18 -12.53 0.69 1.33
N CYS A 19 -11.90 1.45 2.22
CA CYS A 19 -12.26 2.81 2.56
C CYS A 19 -11.08 3.79 2.41
N ALA A 20 -11.37 5.07 2.64
CA ALA A 20 -10.36 6.11 2.52
C ALA A 20 -9.37 6.12 3.69
N ASP A 21 -9.76 5.58 4.83
CA ASP A 21 -8.96 5.55 6.05
C ASP A 21 -7.87 4.48 5.97
N ASP A 22 -8.11 3.37 5.26
CA ASP A 22 -7.14 2.28 5.07
C ASP A 22 -5.82 2.71 4.42
N TRP A 23 -5.81 3.82 3.66
CA TRP A 23 -4.61 4.37 3.04
C TRP A 23 -4.15 5.70 3.65
N ARG A 24 -4.88 6.24 4.63
CA ARG A 24 -4.54 7.48 5.34
C ARG A 24 -4.07 7.24 6.76
N ILE A 25 -4.58 6.19 7.39
CA ILE A 25 -4.23 5.79 8.74
C ILE A 25 -3.08 4.79 8.67
N ARG A 26 -2.10 5.00 9.54
CA ARG A 26 -0.98 4.08 9.70
C ARG A 26 -1.47 2.77 10.32
N PRO A 27 -1.16 1.60 9.74
CA PRO A 27 -1.41 0.31 10.38
C PRO A 27 -0.67 0.19 11.72
N ASP A 28 -1.26 -0.45 12.72
CA ASP A 28 -0.65 -0.60 14.06
C ASP A 28 0.71 -1.31 14.05
N ASP A 29 0.89 -2.27 13.14
CA ASP A 29 2.14 -3.03 12.98
C ASP A 29 3.23 -2.28 12.19
N TRP A 30 3.00 -1.02 11.78
CA TRP A 30 3.95 -0.28 10.95
C TRP A 30 4.98 0.49 11.79
N PRO A 31 6.28 0.10 11.76
CA PRO A 31 7.31 0.86 12.43
C PRO A 31 7.49 2.20 11.74
N GLY A 32 7.25 3.29 12.48
CA GLY A 32 7.39 4.64 11.93
C GLY A 32 8.79 4.89 11.37
N THR A 33 8.86 5.42 10.15
CA THR A 33 10.11 5.72 9.47
C THR A 33 10.55 7.16 9.71
N ARG A 34 11.85 7.44 9.56
CA ARG A 34 12.40 8.81 9.60
C ARG A 34 11.76 9.73 8.54
N TYR A 35 11.29 9.15 7.43
CA TYR A 35 10.60 9.89 6.36
C TYR A 35 9.17 10.26 6.74
N GLU A 36 8.44 9.41 7.45
CA GLU A 36 7.12 9.76 8.00
C GLU A 36 7.23 10.89 9.04
N ALA A 37 8.24 10.82 9.91
CA ALA A 37 8.51 11.89 10.87
C ALA A 37 8.82 13.23 10.18
N LYS A 38 9.54 13.19 9.06
CA LYS A 38 9.80 14.37 8.21
C LYS A 38 8.52 14.86 7.52
N ALA A 39 7.73 13.95 6.96
CA ALA A 39 6.47 14.28 6.29
C ALA A 39 5.49 14.97 7.24
N GLY A 40 5.36 14.48 8.48
CA GLY A 40 4.55 15.12 9.52
C GLY A 40 5.01 16.54 9.85
N ARG A 41 6.33 16.78 9.94
CA ARG A 41 6.88 18.14 10.15
C ARG A 41 6.59 19.09 8.99
N GLU A 42 6.53 18.58 7.77
CA GLU A 42 6.25 19.37 6.56
C GLU A 42 4.75 19.47 6.25
N GLY A 43 3.86 18.98 7.14
CA GLY A 43 2.41 19.00 6.93
C GLY A 43 1.94 18.09 5.80
N ARG A 44 2.76 17.12 5.39
CA ARG A 44 2.44 16.17 4.32
C ARG A 44 1.73 14.96 4.90
N VAL A 45 0.63 14.56 4.27
CA VAL A 45 -0.13 13.37 4.66
C VAL A 45 0.53 12.13 4.04
N PRO A 46 1.08 11.20 4.84
CA PRO A 46 1.60 9.94 4.33
C PRO A 46 0.47 9.10 3.75
N VAL A 47 0.79 8.27 2.75
CA VAL A 47 -0.14 7.34 2.13
C VAL A 47 0.37 5.92 2.34
N TYR A 48 -0.47 5.08 2.92
CA TYR A 48 -0.20 3.68 3.18
C TYR A 48 -0.82 2.84 2.07
N LEU A 49 -0.01 2.02 1.39
CA LEU A 49 -0.49 1.15 0.32
C LEU A 49 -0.28 -0.31 0.72
N THR A 50 -1.36 -0.98 1.12
CA THR A 50 -1.32 -2.38 1.55
C THR A 50 -1.82 -3.29 0.42
N PHE A 51 -1.02 -4.32 0.12
CA PHE A 51 -1.34 -5.30 -0.91
C PHE A 51 -1.17 -6.72 -0.35
N ARG A 52 -2.08 -7.63 -0.71
CA ARG A 52 -1.90 -9.06 -0.48
C ARG A 52 -1.39 -9.72 -1.75
N ARG A 53 -0.40 -10.60 -1.64
CA ARG A 53 0.04 -11.41 -2.77
C ARG A 53 -1.02 -12.46 -3.05
N LYS A 54 -1.61 -12.45 -4.25
CA LYS A 54 -2.45 -13.55 -4.73
C LYS A 54 -1.56 -14.78 -4.85
N ASN A 55 -1.99 -15.90 -4.28
CA ASN A 55 -1.31 -17.16 -4.56
C ASN A 55 -1.36 -17.38 -6.07
N ARG A 56 -0.19 -17.64 -6.67
CA ARG A 56 -0.13 -18.04 -8.07
C ARG A 56 -0.89 -19.37 -8.11
N GLY A 57 -2.12 -19.36 -8.63
CA GLY A 57 -2.81 -20.59 -9.00
C GLY A 57 -1.90 -21.41 -9.92
N PRO A 58 -2.05 -22.74 -9.97
CA PRO A 58 -1.17 -23.57 -10.80
C PRO A 58 -1.18 -23.00 -12.23
N SER A 59 0.01 -22.84 -12.82
CA SER A 59 0.14 -22.45 -14.22
C SER A 59 -0.71 -23.38 -15.07
N PRO A 60 -1.54 -22.87 -16.00
CA PRO A 60 -2.16 -23.72 -16.99
C PRO A 60 -1.03 -24.30 -17.85
N GLN A 61 -0.98 -25.63 -17.91
CA GLN A 61 -0.09 -26.39 -18.78
C GLN A 61 -0.56 -26.23 -20.23
#